data_AF-A0A6B3GUF5-F1
#
_entry.id   AF-A0A6B3GUF5-F1
#
_cell.length_a   1.000
_cell.length_b   1.000
_cell.length_c   1.000
_cell.angle_alpha   90.00
_cell.angle_beta   90.00
_cell.angle_gamma   90.00
#
_symmetry.space_group_name_H-M   'P 1'
#
loop_
_entity.id
_entity.type
_entity.pdbx_description
1 polymer ?
#
loop_
_entity_poly.entity_id
_entity_poly.type
_entity_poly.pdbx_seq_one_letter_code
_entity_poly.pdbx_strand_id
1 'polypeptide(L)'
;MTVRAVSGLDAGQFTGEVARALERAGVPAPQVSAVALRHTGIDEVDRAQHDGLAAALPGAVRVTDEQRIGDCYSAHALLQLAGLLDAGTLPAVVVAADPDGLLSIAVLKGLTR
;
A
#
# COMPACT_ATOMS: atom_id res chain seq x y z
N MET A 1 -2.49 -30.97 9.79
CA MET A 1 -1.62 -29.80 9.54
C MET A 1 -2.33 -28.60 10.12
N THR A 2 -1.82 -28.04 11.22
CA THR A 2 -2.47 -26.96 11.96
C THR A 2 -1.84 -25.65 11.49
N VAL A 3 -2.50 -24.95 10.58
CA VAL A 3 -2.10 -23.60 10.16
C VAL A 3 -2.51 -22.66 11.28
N ARG A 4 -1.53 -22.05 11.97
CA ARG A 4 -1.78 -20.96 12.92
C ARG A 4 -1.71 -19.65 12.15
N ALA A 5 -2.75 -18.83 12.26
CA ALA A 5 -2.70 -17.45 11.81
C ALA A 5 -1.59 -16.74 12.61
N VAL A 6 -0.63 -16.14 11.90
CA VAL A 6 0.30 -15.19 12.48
C VAL A 6 -0.53 -13.98 12.91
N SER A 7 -0.17 -13.29 14.00
CA SER A 7 -0.81 -12.04 14.36
C SER A 7 -0.71 -11.06 13.19
N GLY A 8 -1.85 -10.65 12.63
CA GLY A 8 -1.92 -9.72 11.52
C GLY A 8 -1.32 -8.35 11.86
N LEU A 9 -1.06 -7.55 10.83
CA LEU A 9 -0.50 -6.19 10.96
C LEU A 9 -1.51 -5.24 11.60
N ASP A 10 -1.06 -4.39 12.52
CA ASP A 10 -1.85 -3.28 13.07
C ASP A 10 -1.60 -1.94 12.36
N ALA A 11 -2.48 -0.96 12.59
CA ALA A 11 -2.40 0.36 11.96
C ALA A 11 -1.09 1.12 12.29
N GLY A 12 -0.53 0.91 13.47
CA GLY A 12 0.73 1.52 13.90
C GLY A 12 1.92 0.96 13.11
N GLN A 13 1.93 -0.35 12.86
CA GLN A 13 2.92 -1.03 12.02
C GLN A 13 2.85 -0.53 10.57
N PHE A 14 1.65 -0.43 9.98
CA PHE A 14 1.48 0.17 8.65
C PHE A 14 2.03 1.59 8.59
N THR A 15 1.66 2.43 9.56
CA THR A 15 2.11 3.82 9.62
C THR A 15 3.64 3.91 9.68
N GLY A 16 4.25 3.13 10.57
CA GLY A 16 5.69 3.12 10.78
C GLY A 16 6.48 2.63 9.56
N GLU A 17 6.04 1.55 8.92
CA GLU A 17 6.73 0.99 7.76
C GLU A 17 6.60 1.89 6.52
N VAL A 18 5.45 2.54 6.33
CA VAL A 18 5.28 3.53 5.25
C VAL A 18 6.17 4.74 5.49
N ALA A 19 6.19 5.29 6.71
CA ALA A 19 7.06 6.41 7.05
C ALA A 19 8.55 6.09 6.80
N ARG A 20 9.01 4.89 7.21
CA ARG A 20 10.38 4.43 6.94
C ARG A 20 10.68 4.28 5.44
N ALA A 21 9.73 3.74 4.67
CA ALA A 21 9.90 3.60 3.23
C ALA A 21 10.04 4.96 2.53
N LEU A 22 9.22 5.93 2.92
CA LEU A 22 9.27 7.30 2.42
C LEU A 22 10.56 8.03 2.81
N GLU A 23 11.02 7.86 4.06
CA GLU A 23 12.28 8.39 4.53
C GLU A 23 13.46 7.84 3.72
N ARG A 24 13.53 6.52 3.53
CA ARG A 24 14.55 5.87 2.69
C ARG A 24 14.50 6.36 1.24
N ALA A 25 13.30 6.64 0.73
CA ALA A 25 13.10 7.20 -0.59
C ALA A 25 13.39 8.70 -0.65
N GLY A 26 13.53 9.42 0.46
CA GLY A 26 13.63 10.88 0.49
C GLY A 26 12.38 11.57 -0.08
N VAL A 27 11.20 11.00 0.15
CA VAL A 27 9.91 11.57 -0.28
C VAL A 27 9.13 12.01 0.96
N PRO A 28 8.87 13.31 1.16
CA PRO A 28 7.97 13.77 2.21
C PRO A 28 6.55 13.23 2.01
N ALA A 29 5.92 12.73 3.07
CA ALA A 29 4.54 12.21 3.00
C ALA A 29 3.53 13.17 2.33
N PRO A 30 3.58 14.51 2.56
CA PRO A 30 2.67 15.45 1.89
C PRO A 30 2.85 15.55 0.36
N GLN A 31 3.96 15.04 -0.20
CA GLN A 31 4.21 15.04 -1.64
C GLN A 31 3.68 13.78 -2.33
N VAL A 32 3.26 12.77 -1.56
CA VAL A 32 2.69 11.54 -2.12
C VAL A 32 1.30 11.84 -2.67
N SER A 33 1.17 11.70 -3.99
CA SER A 33 -0.06 12.01 -4.72
C SER A 33 -1.09 10.89 -4.64
N ALA A 34 -0.62 9.63 -4.62
CA ALA A 34 -1.50 8.47 -4.56
C ALA A 34 -0.90 7.31 -3.77
N VAL A 35 -1.77 6.47 -3.23
CA VAL A 35 -1.45 5.18 -2.65
C VAL A 35 -2.35 4.11 -3.25
N ALA A 36 -1.76 3.09 -3.85
CA ALA A 36 -2.46 1.90 -4.27
C ALA A 36 -2.32 0.79 -3.22
N LEU A 37 -3.43 0.14 -2.92
CA LEU A 37 -3.53 -0.90 -1.91
C LEU A 37 -4.52 -1.98 -2.36
N ARG A 38 -4.27 -3.22 -1.97
CA ARG A 38 -5.22 -4.33 -2.17
C ARG A 38 -6.15 -4.46 -0.96
N HIS A 39 -7.43 -4.67 -1.20
CA HIS A 39 -8.37 -5.20 -0.22
C HIS A 39 -8.15 -6.71 -0.07
N THR A 40 -7.70 -7.14 1.10
CA THR A 40 -7.33 -8.53 1.38
C THR A 40 -8.54 -9.44 1.58
N GLY A 41 -9.70 -8.87 1.93
CA GLY A 41 -10.92 -9.59 2.29
C GLY A 41 -10.93 -10.02 3.77
N ILE A 42 -9.93 -9.60 4.55
CA ILE A 42 -9.88 -9.81 6.00
C ILE A 42 -10.06 -8.46 6.67
N ASP A 43 -11.25 -8.24 7.24
CA ASP A 43 -11.68 -6.95 7.83
C ASP A 43 -10.64 -6.32 8.76
N GLU A 44 -9.96 -7.12 9.56
CA GLU A 44 -8.96 -6.66 10.53
C GLU A 44 -7.72 -6.08 9.84
N VAL A 45 -7.21 -6.79 8.82
CA VAL A 45 -6.06 -6.35 8.03
C VAL A 45 -6.43 -5.14 7.17
N ASP A 46 -7.61 -5.17 6.56
CA ASP A 46 -8.07 -4.08 5.69
C ASP A 46 -8.32 -2.79 6.48
N ARG A 47 -8.84 -2.90 7.71
CA ARG A 47 -8.99 -1.75 8.61
C ARG A 47 -7.64 -1.22 9.08
N ALA A 48 -6.73 -2.09 9.50
CA ALA A 48 -5.39 -1.69 9.90
C ALA A 48 -4.63 -0.98 8.77
N GLN A 49 -4.71 -1.53 7.55
CA GLN A 49 -4.14 -0.93 6.35
C GLN A 49 -4.77 0.44 6.06
N HIS A 50 -6.09 0.53 6.08
CA HIS A 50 -6.81 1.78 5.83
C HIS A 50 -6.41 2.89 6.81
N ASP A 51 -6.43 2.57 8.11
CA ASP A 51 -6.17 3.53 9.19
C ASP A 51 -4.70 3.93 9.23
N GLY A 52 -3.79 2.96 9.06
CA GLY A 52 -2.36 3.23 8.99
C GLY A 52 -1.97 4.10 7.80
N LEU A 53 -2.58 3.86 6.62
CA LEU A 53 -2.37 4.70 5.45
C LEU A 53 -3.00 6.08 5.58
N ALA A 54 -4.16 6.21 6.23
CA ALA A 54 -4.75 7.53 6.51
C ALA A 54 -3.82 8.37 7.39
N ALA A 55 -3.20 7.75 8.39
CA ALA A 55 -2.26 8.42 9.28
C ALA A 55 -0.95 8.78 8.58
N ALA A 56 -0.38 7.86 7.79
CA ALA A 56 0.89 8.06 7.12
C ALA A 56 0.81 9.02 5.93
N LEU A 57 -0.30 9.00 5.19
CA LEU A 57 -0.47 9.65 3.89
C LEU A 57 -1.82 10.40 3.80
N PRO A 58 -2.10 11.38 4.68
CA PRO A 58 -3.43 11.99 4.80
C PRO A 58 -3.91 12.74 3.55
N GLY A 59 -3.00 13.13 2.66
CA GLY A 59 -3.31 13.84 1.40
C GLY A 59 -3.29 12.96 0.14
N ALA A 60 -2.92 11.68 0.24
CA ALA A 60 -2.78 10.82 -0.93
C ALA A 60 -4.14 10.28 -1.39
N VAL A 61 -4.38 10.30 -2.70
CA VAL A 61 -5.56 9.64 -3.29
C VAL A 61 -5.41 8.13 -3.18
N ARG A 62 -6.44 7.46 -2.65
CA ARG A 62 -6.46 6.00 -2.60
C ARG A 62 -6.90 5.42 -3.93
N VAL A 63 -6.12 4.47 -4.43
CA VAL A 63 -6.39 3.75 -5.66
C VAL A 63 -6.65 2.29 -5.31
N THR A 64 -7.84 1.84 -5.66
CA THR A 64 -8.35 0.48 -5.45
C THR A 64 -8.99 0.04 -6.77
N ASP A 65 -8.61 -1.10 -7.32
CA ASP A 65 -9.06 -1.56 -8.63
C ASP A 65 -9.67 -2.97 -8.64
N GLU A 66 -10.00 -3.50 -7.46
CA GLU A 66 -10.62 -4.81 -7.26
C GLU A 66 -11.93 -4.97 -8.05
N GLN A 67 -12.72 -3.90 -8.20
CA GLN A 67 -13.94 -3.95 -9.01
C GLN A 67 -13.67 -4.13 -10.52
N ARG A 68 -12.47 -3.77 -10.98
CA ARG A 68 -12.07 -3.82 -12.39
C ARG A 68 -11.29 -5.10 -12.71
N ILE A 69 -10.37 -5.51 -11.83
CA ILE A 69 -9.44 -6.62 -12.08
C ILE A 69 -9.74 -7.88 -11.27
N GLY A 70 -10.63 -7.80 -10.27
CA GLY A 70 -10.85 -8.88 -9.31
C GLY A 70 -9.68 -9.08 -8.34
N ASP A 71 -9.70 -10.17 -7.58
CA ASP A 71 -8.57 -10.55 -6.74
C ASP A 71 -7.56 -11.37 -7.56
N CYS A 72 -6.40 -10.76 -7.84
CA CYS A 72 -5.29 -11.41 -8.54
C CYS A 72 -4.18 -11.84 -7.56
N TYR A 73 -4.46 -11.90 -6.26
CA TYR A 73 -3.52 -12.24 -5.20
C TYR A 73 -2.21 -11.43 -5.32
N SER A 74 -1.07 -12.10 -5.42
CA SER A 74 0.26 -11.47 -5.49
C SER A 74 0.48 -10.61 -6.73
N ALA A 75 -0.25 -10.86 -7.83
CA ALA A 75 -0.14 -10.04 -9.05
C ALA A 75 -0.86 -8.68 -8.94
N HIS A 76 -1.70 -8.50 -7.92
CA HIS A 76 -2.52 -7.30 -7.78
C HIS A 76 -1.68 -6.02 -7.62
N ALA A 77 -0.61 -6.08 -6.80
CA ALA A 77 0.31 -4.96 -6.61
C ALA A 77 1.04 -4.54 -7.91
N LEU A 78 1.30 -5.50 -8.81
CA LEU A 78 1.92 -5.22 -10.10
C LEU A 78 0.96 -4.51 -11.06
N LEU A 79 -0.31 -4.91 -11.07
CA LEU A 79 -1.35 -4.24 -11.87
C LEU A 79 -1.61 -2.82 -11.36
N GLN A 80 -1.62 -2.64 -10.05
CA GLN A 80 -1.73 -1.34 -9.41
C GLN A 80 -0.54 -0.43 -9.70
N LEU A 81 0.67 -0.98 -9.68
CA LEU A 81 1.88 -0.27 -10.11
C LEU A 81 1.75 0.21 -11.57
N ALA A 82 1.34 -0.67 -12.48
CA ALA A 82 1.14 -0.30 -13.89
C ALA A 82 0.09 0.82 -14.02
N GLY A 83 -1.03 0.74 -13.31
CA GLY A 83 -2.06 1.78 -13.32
C GLY A 83 -1.58 3.15 -12.82
N LEU A 84 -0.76 3.18 -11.76
CA LEU A 84 -0.16 4.42 -11.26
C LEU A 84 0.81 5.04 -12.26
N LEU A 85 1.60 4.22 -12.95
CA LEU A 85 2.54 4.66 -13.98
C LEU A 85 1.80 5.23 -15.19
N ASP A 86 0.75 4.55 -15.67
CA ASP A 86 -0.07 5.00 -16.81
C ASP A 86 -0.78 6.33 -16.51
N ALA A 87 -1.25 6.52 -15.27
CA ALA A 87 -1.86 7.76 -14.82
C ALA A 87 -0.86 8.91 -14.58
N GLY A 88 0.44 8.65 -14.64
CA GLY A 88 1.49 9.65 -14.34
C GLY A 88 1.41 10.21 -12.92
N THR A 89 0.78 9.49 -11.99
CA THR A 89 0.52 9.99 -10.63
C THR A 89 1.71 9.65 -9.75
N LEU A 90 2.70 10.54 -9.72
CA LEU A 90 3.96 10.37 -8.98
C LEU A 90 4.29 11.67 -8.23
N PRO A 91 4.86 11.62 -7.01
CA PRO A 91 5.23 10.42 -6.25
C PRO A 91 4.03 9.59 -5.76
N ALA A 92 4.17 8.27 -5.74
CA ALA A 92 3.12 7.36 -5.27
C ALA A 92 3.66 6.19 -4.46
N VAL A 93 2.78 5.54 -3.72
CA VAL A 93 3.08 4.35 -2.91
C VAL A 93 2.25 3.17 -3.38
N VAL A 94 2.87 1.99 -3.47
CA VAL A 94 2.17 0.72 -3.66
C VAL A 94 2.35 -0.12 -2.41
N VAL A 95 1.25 -0.61 -1.85
CA VAL A 95 1.24 -1.48 -0.67
C VAL A 95 0.66 -2.84 -1.03
N ALA A 96 1.41 -3.88 -0.67
CA ALA A 96 0.94 -5.26 -0.70
C ALA A 96 0.98 -5.81 0.73
N ALA A 97 -0.21 -6.05 1.29
CA ALA A 97 -0.38 -6.72 2.57
C ALA A 97 -0.98 -8.11 2.36
N ASP A 98 -0.44 -9.09 3.09
CA ASP A 98 -0.96 -10.45 3.13
C ASP A 98 -1.57 -10.75 4.51
N PRO A 99 -2.68 -11.51 4.57
CA PRO A 99 -3.23 -12.10 5.79
C PRO A 99 -2.23 -12.68 6.80
N ASP A 100 -1.11 -13.22 6.33
CA ASP A 100 -0.07 -13.81 7.20
C ASP A 100 0.84 -12.78 7.88
N GLY A 101 0.55 -11.49 7.70
CA GLY A 101 1.29 -10.38 8.31
C GLY A 101 2.47 -9.90 7.47
N LEU A 102 2.65 -10.40 6.24
CA LEU A 102 3.64 -9.85 5.32
C LEU A 102 3.20 -8.50 4.77
N LEU A 103 4.14 -7.54 4.76
CA LEU A 103 3.96 -6.20 4.23
C LEU A 103 5.09 -5.86 3.27
N SER A 104 4.75 -5.49 2.05
CA SER A 104 5.66 -4.92 1.07
C SER A 104 5.21 -3.53 0.67
N ILE A 105 6.15 -2.58 0.64
CA ILE A 105 5.90 -1.18 0.30
C ILE A 105 6.91 -0.75 -0.76
N ALA A 106 6.41 -0.20 -1.86
CA ALA A 106 7.22 0.43 -2.89
C ALA A 106 6.88 1.93 -2.97
N VAL A 107 7.92 2.77 -3.05
CA VAL A 107 7.78 4.22 -3.26
C VAL A 107 8.26 4.56 -4.65
N LEU A 108 7.41 5.19 -5.44
CA LEU A 108 7.68 5.62 -6.81
C LEU A 108 7.90 7.13 -6.81
N LYS A 109 9.09 7.59 -7.21
CA LYS A 109 9.48 9.02 -7.13
C LYS A 109 9.27 9.82 -8.42
N GLY A 110 9.10 9.14 -9.55
CA GLY A 110 9.28 9.76 -10.87
C GLY A 110 10.74 10.06 -11.18
N LEU A 111 11.04 10.36 -12.44
CA LEU A 111 12.37 10.79 -12.86
C LEU A 111 12.51 12.28 -12.58
N THR A 112 13.40 12.66 -11.67
CA THR A 112 13.90 14.03 -11.57
C THR A 112 14.79 14.30 -12.78
N ARG A 113 14.40 15.27 -13.62
CA ARG A 113 15.28 15.83 -14.65
C ARG A 113 16.41 16.64 -14.02
#